data_AF-A0A8I5N6B9-F1
#
_entry.id   AF-A0A8I5N6B9-F1
#
_cell.length_a   1.000
_cell.length_b   1.000
_cell.length_c   1.000
_cell.angle_alpha   90.00
_cell.angle_beta   90.00
_cell.angle_gamma   90.00
#
_symmetry.space_group_name_H-M   'P 1'
#
loop_
_entity.id
_entity.type
_entity.pdbx_description
1 polymer ?
#
loop_
_entity_poly.entity_id
_entity_poly.type
_entity_poly.pdbx_seq_one_letter_code
_entity_poly.pdbx_strand_id
1 'polypeptide(L)' 'MVRTKIWTLKKHFVGHPTNSDFELKTAELPPLKNGEVLLEALFLTVDPYMRFLAKTLKEDDTMMGQQVARVIL' A
#
# COMPACT_ATOMS: atom_id res chain seq x y z
N MET A 1 6.23 14.28 13.08
CA MET A 1 5.69 12.91 12.96
C MET A 1 5.23 12.72 11.54
N VAL A 2 5.66 11.66 10.85
CA VAL A 2 5.36 11.46 9.42
C VAL A 2 4.06 10.70 9.28
N ARG A 3 3.12 11.25 8.49
CA ARG A 3 1.86 10.59 8.17
C ARG A 3 1.95 9.93 6.80
N THR A 4 1.59 8.65 6.74
CA THR A 4 1.54 7.87 5.50
C THR A 4 0.10 7.52 5.14
N LYS A 5 -0.17 7.44 3.83
CA LYS A 5 -1.46 7.01 3.28
C LYS A 5 -1.30 5.63 2.66
N ILE A 6 -2.21 4.72 2.96
CA ILE A 6 -2.11 3.30 2.62
C ILE A 6 -3.43 2.87 1.98
N TRP A 7 -3.36 2.25 0.80
CA TRP A 7 -4.49 1.57 0.19
C TRP A 7 -4.57 0.13 0.69
N THR A 8 -5.66 -0.22 1.36
CA THR A 8 -5.92 -1.57 1.84
C THR A 8 -7.02 -2.25 1.04
N LEU A 9 -6.98 -3.58 0.96
CA LEU A 9 -8.04 -4.40 0.40
C LEU A 9 -9.20 -4.44 1.40
N LYS A 10 -10.25 -3.65 1.17
CA LYS A 10 -11.43 -3.62 2.05
C LYS A 10 -12.27 -4.87 1.90
N LYS A 11 -12.45 -5.35 0.67
CA LYS A 11 -13.22 -6.54 0.33
C LYS A 11 -12.61 -7.29 -0.84
N HIS A 12 -12.76 -8.61 -0.86
CA HIS A 12 -12.33 -9.40 -2.01
C HIS A 12 -13.14 -9.08 -3.27
N PHE A 13 -12.42 -8.95 -4.40
CA PHE A 13 -13.02 -8.61 -5.68
C PHE A 13 -13.97 -9.69 -6.22
N VAL A 14 -15.22 -9.31 -6.47
CA VAL A 14 -16.21 -10.11 -7.22
C VAL A 14 -16.35 -9.52 -8.62
N GLY A 15 -15.90 -10.25 -9.64
CA GLY A 15 -15.79 -9.70 -11.00
C GLY A 15 -14.64 -8.68 -11.11
N HIS A 16 -14.93 -7.52 -11.71
CA HIS A 16 -13.99 -6.41 -11.80
C HIS A 16 -13.90 -5.66 -10.45
N PRO A 17 -12.69 -5.23 -10.03
CA PRO A 17 -12.55 -4.40 -8.83
C PRO A 17 -13.36 -3.11 -8.93
N THR A 18 -13.94 -2.71 -7.81
CA THR A 18 -14.74 -1.50 -7.66
C THR A 18 -14.13 -0.60 -6.60
N ASN A 19 -14.52 0.68 -6.56
CA ASN A 19 -14.02 1.61 -5.55
C ASN A 19 -14.34 1.16 -4.11
N SER A 20 -15.43 0.42 -3.89
CA SER A 20 -15.81 -0.09 -2.57
C SER A 20 -14.94 -1.23 -2.06
N ASP A 21 -14.11 -1.82 -2.92
CA ASP A 21 -13.22 -2.93 -2.56
C ASP A 21 -11.91 -2.43 -1.94
N PHE A 22 -11.66 -1.11 -1.98
CA PHE A 22 -10.46 -0.48 -1.46
C PHE A 22 -10.79 0.53 -0.38
N GLU A 23 -9.85 0.74 0.54
CA GLU A 23 -9.95 1.79 1.56
C GLU A 23 -8.63 2.54 1.70
N LEU A 24 -8.70 3.87 1.78
CA LEU A 24 -7.53 4.72 2.03
C LEU A 24 -7.42 4.99 3.52
N LYS A 25 -6.40 4.43 4.16
CA LYS A 25 -6.10 4.65 5.59
C LYS A 25 -4.95 5.64 5.75
N THR A 26 -4.96 6.39 6.85
CA THR A 26 -3.85 7.26 7.25
C THR A 26 -3.26 6.74 8.55
N ALA A 27 -1.94 6.60 8.61
CA ALA A 27 -1.23 6.13 9.80
C ALA A 27 -0.02 7.03 10.09
N GLU A 28 0.46 6.99 11.33
CA GLU A 28 1.69 7.66 11.74
C GLU A 28 2.85 6.66 11.78
N LEU A 29 3.96 7.00 11.15
CA LEU A 29 5.17 6.18 11.17
C LEU A 29 5.95 6.41 12.47
N PRO A 30 6.54 5.35 13.05
CA PRO A 30 7.42 5.48 14.21
C PRO A 30 8.71 6.25 13.84
N PRO A 31 9.44 6.76 14.83
CA PRO A 31 10.80 7.30 14.61
C PRO A 31 11.73 6.22 14.04
N LEU A 32 12.67 6.65 13.18
CA LEU A 32 13.67 5.75 12.61
C LEU A 32 14.61 5.21 13.68
N LYS A 33 14.98 3.94 13.53
CA LYS A 33 16.06 3.30 14.29
C LYS A 33 17.36 3.33 13.50
N ASN A 34 18.47 3.01 14.17
CA ASN A 34 19.77 2.96 13.53
C ASN A 34 19.77 1.97 12.34
N GLY A 35 20.16 2.48 11.17
CA GLY A 35 20.21 1.71 9.92
C GLY A 35 18.90 1.62 9.14
N GLU A 36 17.79 2.18 9.65
CA GLU A 36 16.55 2.32 8.89
C GLU A 36 16.59 3.59 8.03
N VAL A 37 15.81 3.59 6.94
CA VAL A 37 15.62 4.76 6.06
C VAL A 37 14.14 5.08 5.90
N LEU A 38 13.83 6.35 5.68
CA LEU A 38 12.49 6.80 5.32
C LEU A 38 12.39 7.00 3.80
N LEU A 39 11.43 6.31 3.19
CA LEU A 39 11.15 6.36 1.76
C LEU A 39 9.87 7.15 1.48
N GLU A 40 9.96 8.13 0.59
CA GLU A 40 8.81 8.85 0.05
C GLU A 40 8.52 8.38 -1.37
N ALA A 41 7.31 7.86 -1.60
CA ALA A 41 6.87 7.37 -2.90
C ALA A 41 6.78 8.53 -3.92
N LEU A 42 7.47 8.40 -5.05
CA LEU A 42 7.36 9.32 -6.18
C LEU A 42 6.42 8.79 -7.26
N PHE A 43 6.53 7.49 -7.56
CA PHE A 43 5.73 6.81 -8.56
C PHE A 43 5.38 5.40 -8.08
N LEU A 44 4.13 4.97 -8.30
CA LEU A 44 3.64 3.63 -7.95
C LEU A 44 3.16 2.92 -9.21
N THR A 45 3.49 1.63 -9.34
CA THR A 45 2.98 0.79 -10.43
C THR A 45 1.68 0.09 -10.04
N VAL A 46 0.84 -0.21 -11.03
CA VAL A 46 -0.31 -1.10 -10.91
C VAL A 46 -0.22 -2.15 -12.02
N ASP A 47 -0.36 -3.41 -11.65
CA ASP A 47 0.00 -4.52 -12.53
C ASP A 47 -1.07 -5.62 -12.53
N PRO A 48 -1.29 -6.34 -13.64
CA PRO A 48 -2.30 -7.41 -13.70
C PRO A 48 -2.13 -8.50 -12.65
N TYR A 49 -0.89 -8.79 -12.21
CA TYR A 49 -0.64 -9.81 -11.19
C TYR A 49 -1.33 -9.49 -9.85
N MET A 50 -1.52 -8.21 -9.54
CA MET A 50 -2.15 -7.76 -8.29
C MET A 50 -3.58 -8.31 -8.18
N ARG A 51 -4.29 -8.45 -9.30
CA ARG A 51 -5.64 -9.02 -9.33
C ARG A 51 -5.66 -10.48 -8.89
N PHE A 52 -4.64 -11.25 -9.26
CA PHE A 52 -4.52 -12.66 -8.90
C PHE A 52 -4.06 -12.80 -7.45
N LEU A 53 -3.01 -12.06 -7.06
CA LEU A 53 -2.45 -12.13 -5.72
C LEU A 53 -3.34 -11.50 -4.64
N ALA A 54 -4.26 -10.59 -4.97
CA ALA A 54 -5.23 -10.08 -4.00
C ALA A 54 -6.11 -11.18 -3.35
N LYS A 55 -6.17 -12.39 -3.94
CA LYS A 55 -6.84 -13.55 -3.32
C LYS A 55 -6.08 -14.13 -2.12
N THR A 56 -4.77 -13.85 -2.00
CA THR A 56 -3.95 -14.33 -0.89
C THR A 56 -3.87 -13.33 0.27
N LEU A 57 -4.37 -12.11 0.06
CA LEU A 57 -4.48 -11.09 1.10
C LEU A 57 -5.71 -11.36 1.96
N LYS A 58 -5.67 -10.94 3.22
CA LYS A 58 -6.86 -10.79 4.05
C LYS A 58 -7.48 -9.42 3.80
N GLU A 59 -8.76 -9.27 4.12
CA GLU A 59 -9.35 -7.94 4.23
C GLU A 59 -8.55 -7.11 5.25
N ASP A 60 -8.43 -5.82 4.98
CA ASP A 60 -7.57 -4.83 5.65
C ASP A 60 -6.06 -4.93 5.39
N ASP A 61 -5.57 -5.95 4.68
CA ASP A 61 -4.17 -5.99 4.26
C ASP A 61 -3.85 -4.87 3.25
N THR A 62 -2.60 -4.41 3.25
CA THR A 62 -2.10 -3.43 2.27
C THR A 62 -2.01 -4.05 0.88
N MET A 63 -2.46 -3.31 -0.14
CA MET A 63 -2.30 -3.75 -1.52
C MET A 63 -0.82 -3.89 -1.89
N MET A 64 -0.44 -5.02 -2.48
CA MET A 64 0.93 -5.23 -2.95
C MET A 64 1.26 -4.32 -4.14
N GLY A 65 2.54 -3.97 -4.27
CA GLY A 65 3.04 -3.23 -5.41
C GLY A 65 4.50 -2.85 -5.29
N GLN A 66 5.01 -2.19 -6.31
CA GLN A 66 6.34 -1.62 -6.34
C GLN A 66 6.26 -0.11 -6.56
N GLN A 67 7.35 0.58 -6.20
CA GLN A 67 7.42 2.02 -6.30
C GLN A 67 8.84 2.46 -6.67
N VAL A 68 8.92 3.63 -7.30
CA VAL A 68 10.13 4.45 -7.29
C VAL A 68 9.98 5.42 -6.13
N ALA A 69 10.95 5.44 -5.23
CA ALA A 69 10.94 6.26 -4.03
C ALA A 69 12.20 7.07 -3.88
N ARG A 70 12.08 8.22 -3.21
CA ARG A 70 13.20 9.02 -2.75
C ARG A 70 13.50 8.68 -1.28
N VAL A 71 14.77 8.45 -0.98
CA VAL A 71 15.24 8.40 0.41
C VAL A 71 15.27 9.82 0.95
N ILE A 72 14.57 10.07 2.06
CA ILE A 72 14.50 11.41 2.67
C ILE A 72 15.19 11.50 4.03
N LEU A 73 15.41 10.38 4.71
CA LEU A 73 16.17 10.25 5.97
C LEU A 73 16.82 8.86 6.05
#